data_AF-A0A524CDI2-F1
#
_entry.id   AF-A0A524CDI2-F1
#
_cell.length_a   1.000
_cell.length_b   1.000
_cell.length_c   1.000
_cell.angle_alpha   90.00
_cell.angle_beta   90.00
_cell.angle_gamma   90.00
#
_symmetry.space_group_name_H-M   'P 1'
#
loop_
_entity.id
_entity.type
_entity.pdbx_description
1 polymer ?
#
loop_
_entity_poly.entity_id
_entity_poly.type
_entity_poly.pdbx_seq_one_letter_code
_entity_poly.pdbx_strand_id
1 'polypeptide(L)' 'MVVYFGFLFHIYQPPVQIPPVIRQIVEESYLPIIEALKNHPDAKITLNINGTLTEQLNDFGY' A
#
# COMPACT_ATOMS: atom_id res chain seq x y z
N MET A 1 -3.92 -20.97 -25.27
CA MET A 1 -3.62 -19.52 -25.25
C MET A 1 -3.21 -19.16 -23.84
N VAL A 2 -2.05 -18.54 -23.64
CA VAL A 2 -1.62 -18.06 -22.31
C VAL A 2 -2.05 -16.61 -22.19
N VAL A 3 -2.76 -16.28 -21.12
CA VAL A 3 -3.15 -14.90 -20.79
C VAL A 3 -2.23 -14.42 -19.67
N TYR A 4 -1.54 -13.31 -19.92
CA TYR A 4 -0.76 -12.61 -18.90
C TYR A 4 -1.66 -11.58 -18.22
N PHE A 5 -1.67 -11.59 -16.90
CA PHE A 5 -2.50 -10.72 -16.09
C PHE A 5 -1.68 -10.22 -14.89
N GLY A 6 -1.85 -8.95 -14.54
CA GLY A 6 -1.13 -8.33 -13.44
C GLY A 6 -1.92 -7.19 -12.82
N PHE A 7 -1.90 -7.12 -11.49
CA PHE A 7 -2.53 -6.04 -10.74
C PHE A 7 -1.55 -4.87 -10.56
N LEU A 8 -2.03 -3.66 -10.81
CA LEU A 8 -1.35 -2.42 -10.44
C LEU A 8 -2.14 -1.75 -9.32
N PHE A 9 -1.49 -1.53 -8.18
CA PHE A 9 -2.01 -0.71 -7.09
C PHE A 9 -1.24 0.60 -7.01
N HIS A 10 -1.96 1.71 -6.99
CA HIS A 10 -1.42 3.04 -6.78
C HIS A 10 -1.95 3.57 -5.45
N ILE A 11 -1.05 3.81 -4.49
CA ILE A 11 -1.40 4.36 -3.18
C ILE A 11 -0.76 5.73 -3.00
N TYR A 12 -1.58 6.66 -2.51
CA TYR A 12 -1.27 8.06 -2.34
C TYR A 12 -2.08 8.60 -1.17
N GLN A 13 -1.49 9.53 -0.42
CA GLN A 13 -2.18 10.36 0.55
C GLN A 13 -1.73 11.82 0.37
N PRO A 14 -2.64 12.79 0.49
CA PRO A 14 -2.30 14.20 0.36
C PRO A 14 -1.39 14.62 1.53
N PRO A 15 -0.48 15.60 1.31
CA PRO A 15 0.49 16.01 2.32
C PRO A 15 -0.13 16.57 3.60
N VAL A 16 -1.40 16.98 3.55
CA VAL A 16 -2.18 17.54 4.67
C VAL A 16 -2.96 16.48 5.46
N GLN A 17 -2.74 15.19 5.19
CA GLN A 17 -3.48 14.12 5.85
C GLN A 17 -3.17 14.05 7.34
N ILE A 18 -4.20 13.85 8.17
CA ILE A 18 -4.06 13.82 9.62
C ILE A 18 -3.62 12.43 10.12
N PRO A 19 -2.84 12.35 11.22
CA PRO A 19 -2.31 11.08 11.72
C PRO A 19 -3.36 9.97 11.97
N PRO A 20 -4.54 10.25 12.55
CA PRO A 20 -5.56 9.22 12.76
C PRO A 20 -6.04 8.57 11.46
N VAL A 21 -6.12 9.35 10.38
CA VAL A 21 -6.57 8.87 9.08
C VAL A 21 -5.50 8.01 8.42
N ILE A 22 -4.21 8.41 8.49
CA ILE A 22 -3.12 7.55 7.99
C ILE A 22 -3.10 6.21 8.73
N ARG A 23 -3.24 6.23 10.06
CA ARG A 23 -3.28 5.00 10.86
C ARG A 23 -4.40 4.06 10.42
N GLN A 24 -5.61 4.59 10.30
CA GLN A 24 -6.77 3.82 9.84
C GLN A 24 -6.51 3.22 8.45
N ILE A 25 -5.99 4.01 7.51
CA ILE A 25 -5.71 3.55 6.14
C ILE A 25 -4.64 2.45 6.14
N VAL A 26 -3.60 2.57 6.96
CA VAL A 26 -2.58 1.52 7.07
C VAL A 26 -3.20 0.23 7.59
N GLU A 27 -3.99 0.30 8.67
CA GLU A 27 -4.63 -0.85 9.32
C GLU A 27 -5.68 -1.52 8.44
N GLU A 28 -6.50 -0.74 7.74
CA GLU A 28 -7.65 -1.24 6.97
C GLU A 28 -7.36 -1.47 5.48
N SER A 29 -6.26 -0.93 4.93
CA SER A 29 -5.94 -1.02 3.50
C SER A 29 -4.56 -1.60 3.23
N TYR A 30 -3.48 -0.96 3.72
CA TYR A 30 -2.13 -1.33 3.30
C TYR A 30 -1.64 -2.64 3.93
N LEU A 31 -1.82 -2.82 5.24
CA LEU A 31 -1.44 -4.04 5.94
C LEU A 31 -2.17 -5.28 5.40
N PRO A 32 -3.49 -5.26 5.14
CA PRO A 32 -4.18 -6.38 4.50
C PRO A 32 -3.56 -6.81 3.17
N ILE A 33 -3.13 -5.87 2.33
CA ILE A 33 -2.46 -6.17 1.06
C ILE A 33 -1.10 -6.85 1.32
N ILE A 34 -0.30 -6.31 2.22
CA ILE A 34 1.02 -6.88 2.57
C ILE A 34 0.88 -8.29 3.16
N GLU A 35 -0.06 -8.49 4.09
CA GLU A 35 -0.32 -9.81 4.69
C GLU A 35 -0.86 -10.80 3.65
N ALA A 36 -1.73 -10.37 2.74
CA ALA A 36 -2.17 -11.23 1.64
C ALA A 36 -1.00 -11.69 0.76
N LEU A 37 -0.05 -10.79 0.43
CA LEU A 37 1.14 -11.13 -0.36
C LEU A 37 2.10 -12.04 0.40
N LYS A 38 2.30 -11.84 1.71
CA LYS A 38 3.11 -12.74 2.56
C LYS A 38 2.53 -14.15 2.59
N ASN A 39 1.20 -14.26 2.70
CA ASN A 39 0.49 -15.54 2.73
C ASN A 39 0.41 -16.22 1.36
N HIS A 40 0.64 -15.50 0.26
CA HIS A 40 0.59 -16.01 -1.12
C HIS A 40 1.86 -15.60 -1.89
N PRO A 41 3.03 -16.21 -1.62
CA PRO A 41 4.33 -15.77 -2.15
C PRO A 41 4.43 -15.81 -3.69
N ASP A 42 3.60 -16.62 -4.34
CA ASP A 42 3.52 -16.72 -5.80
C ASP A 42 2.71 -15.56 -6.43
N ALA A 43 1.85 -14.89 -5.65
CA ALA A 43 1.11 -13.72 -6.13
C ALA A 43 2.07 -12.55 -6.38
N LYS A 44 1.95 -11.93 -7.56
CA LYS A 44 2.76 -10.77 -7.95
C LYS A 44 1.86 -9.58 -8.24
N ILE A 45 2.27 -8.42 -7.76
CA ILE A 45 1.62 -7.14 -8.03
C ILE A 45 2.69 -6.11 -8.39
N THR A 46 2.26 -5.05 -9.06
CA THR A 46 3.01 -3.80 -9.16
C THR A 46 2.42 -2.81 -8.16
N LEU A 47 3.25 -2.23 -7.31
CA LEU A 47 2.84 -1.24 -6.33
C LEU A 47 3.55 0.09 -6.61
N ASN A 48 2.78 1.16 -6.77
CA ASN A 48 3.28 2.54 -6.84
C ASN A 48 2.93 3.26 -5.53
N ILE A 49 3.95 3.82 -4.88
CA ILE A 49 3.84 4.60 -3.65
C ILE A 49 4.41 5.98 -3.91
N ASN A 50 3.68 7.02 -3.54
CA ASN A 50 4.07 8.41 -3.79
C ASN A 50 4.91 8.94 -2.63
N GLY A 51 5.82 9.88 -2.92
CA GLY A 51 6.74 10.46 -1.94
C GLY A 51 6.04 11.02 -0.70
N THR A 52 4.92 11.72 -0.91
CA THR A 52 4.12 12.28 0.19
C THR A 52 3.64 11.21 1.17
N LEU A 53 3.21 10.06 0.64
CA LEU A 53 2.78 8.95 1.49
C LEU A 53 3.98 8.27 2.15
N THR A 54 5.11 8.09 1.46
CA THR A 54 6.29 7.47 2.09
C THR A 54 6.84 8.33 3.24
N GLU A 55 6.81 9.65 3.12
CA GLU A 55 7.19 10.58 4.18
C GLU A 55 6.22 10.47 5.37
N GLN A 56 4.90 10.49 5.12
CA GLN A 56 3.90 10.33 6.17
C GLN A 56 3.99 8.98 6.89
N LEU A 57 4.25 7.89 6.17
CA LEU A 57 4.44 6.57 6.78
C LEU A 57 5.67 6.55 7.69
N ASN A 58 6.79 7.13 7.23
CA ASN A 58 8.01 7.27 8.01
C ASN A 58 7.78 8.13 9.28
N ASP A 59 7.08 9.25 9.15
CA ASP A 59 6.78 10.16 10.27
C ASP A 59 5.90 9.50 11.35
N PHE A 60 5.06 8.54 10.97
CA PHE A 60 4.16 7.81 11.88
C PHE A 60 4.69 6.43 12.31
N GLY A 61 5.90 6.06 11.90
CA GLY A 61 6.60 4.86 12.36
C GLY A 61 6.17 3.55 11.68
N TYR A 62 5.84 3.61 10.38
CA TYR A 62 5.53 2.45 9.54
C TYR A 62 6.70 2.00 8.67
#